data_AF-A0A4P8GNV6-F1
#
_entry.id   AF-A0A4P8GNV6-F1
#
_cell.length_a   1.000
_cell.length_b   1.000
_cell.length_c   1.000
_cell.angle_alpha   90.00
_cell.angle_beta   90.00
_cell.angle_gamma   90.00
#
_symmetry.space_group_name_H-M   'P 1'
#
loop_
_entity.id
_entity.type
_entity.pdbx_description
1 polymer ?
#
loop_
_entity_poly.entity_id
_entity_poly.type
_entity_poly.pdbx_seq_one_letter_code
_entity_poly.pdbx_strand_id
1 'polypeptide(L)' 'MASSAARARCSPSPAKANPAASPGAAPRLRRAYRMVVQAAGERLVGKLGGAKILAAADASLASGRVGLNVLDGRAA' A
#
# COMPACT_ATOMS: atom_id res chain seq x y z
N MET A 1 5.82 -24.71 -34.72
CA MET A 1 5.15 -25.14 -33.47
C MET A 1 6.14 -24.99 -32.31
N ALA A 2 5.65 -24.46 -31.17
CA ALA A 2 6.28 -24.32 -29.85
C ALA A 2 7.46 -23.34 -29.66
N SER A 3 7.12 -22.09 -29.30
CA SER A 3 7.96 -21.09 -28.63
C SER A 3 8.13 -21.46 -27.15
N SER A 4 9.36 -21.50 -26.63
CA SER A 4 9.66 -21.73 -25.21
C SER A 4 10.08 -20.42 -24.55
N ALA A 5 9.12 -19.73 -23.94
CA ALA A 5 9.38 -18.57 -23.10
C ALA A 5 9.82 -19.04 -21.70
N ALA A 6 11.10 -18.86 -21.39
CA ALA A 6 11.66 -19.06 -20.06
C ALA A 6 10.97 -18.13 -19.05
N ARG A 7 10.13 -18.69 -18.17
CA ARG A 7 9.55 -17.97 -17.03
C ARG A 7 10.66 -17.58 -16.06
N ALA A 8 11.00 -16.29 -16.03
CA ALA A 8 11.75 -15.69 -14.93
C ALA A 8 10.94 -15.87 -13.64
N ARG A 9 11.41 -16.76 -12.76
CA ARG A 9 10.91 -16.88 -11.39
C ARG A 9 11.36 -15.64 -10.63
N CYS A 10 10.47 -14.67 -10.50
CA CYS A 10 10.66 -13.53 -9.62
C CYS A 10 10.52 -14.05 -8.18
N SER A 11 11.64 -14.33 -7.53
CA SER A 11 11.69 -14.71 -6.12
C SER A 11 11.21 -13.53 -5.27
N PRO A 12 10.18 -13.66 -4.42
CA PRO A 12 9.85 -12.61 -3.47
C PRO A 12 10.99 -12.53 -2.45
N SER A 13 11.72 -11.41 -2.48
CA SER A 13 12.67 -11.04 -1.43
C SER A 13 11.95 -11.00 -0.08
N PRO A 14 12.54 -11.52 1.01
CA PRO A 14 11.89 -11.51 2.32
C PRO A 14 11.83 -10.07 2.81
N ALA A 15 10.71 -9.40 2.55
CA ALA A 15 10.36 -8.20 3.29
C ALA A 15 10.36 -8.60 4.77
N LYS A 16 11.33 -8.09 5.54
CA LYS A 16 11.34 -8.22 7.00
C LYS A 16 9.94 -7.96 7.51
N ALA A 17 9.28 -9.00 8.02
CA ALA A 17 7.99 -8.89 8.64
C ALA A 17 8.13 -7.90 9.79
N ASN A 18 7.57 -6.71 9.63
CA ASN A 18 7.46 -5.77 10.73
C ASN A 18 6.32 -6.31 11.62
N PRO A 19 6.57 -6.67 12.90
CA PRO A 19 5.55 -7.26 13.78
C PRO A 19 4.48 -6.24 14.23
N ALA A 20 4.20 -5.22 13.43
CA ALA A 20 3.65 -3.94 13.85
C ALA A 20 2.20 -3.67 13.42
N ALA A 21 1.62 -4.49 12.55
CA ALA A 21 0.27 -4.26 12.05
C ALA A 21 -0.41 -5.59 11.76
N SER A 22 -1.01 -6.20 12.79
CA SER A 22 -2.11 -7.12 12.53
C SER A 22 -3.19 -6.33 11.79
N PRO A 23 -3.62 -6.75 10.58
CA PRO A 23 -4.69 -6.07 9.87
C PRO A 23 -5.94 -6.07 10.76
N GLY A 24 -6.38 -4.88 11.19
CA GLY A 24 -7.54 -4.70 12.07
C GLY A 24 -7.23 -4.13 13.48
N ALA A 25 -5.96 -4.02 13.89
CA ALA A 25 -5.63 -3.36 15.15
C ALA A 25 -5.71 -1.83 15.02
N ALA A 26 -6.34 -1.16 15.99
CA ALA A 26 -6.44 0.29 16.02
C ALA A 26 -5.04 0.95 16.04
N PRO A 27 -4.83 2.05 15.29
CA PRO A 27 -3.61 2.84 15.37
C PRO A 27 -3.37 3.33 16.80
N ARG A 28 -2.10 3.35 17.23
CA ARG A 28 -1.71 3.86 18.53
C ARG A 28 -1.16 5.27 18.40
N LEU A 29 -1.51 6.14 19.35
CA LEU A 29 -0.95 7.48 19.45
C LEU A 29 0.56 7.44 19.60
N ARG A 30 1.24 8.45 19.05
CA ARG A 30 2.71 8.63 19.13
C ARG A 30 3.53 7.47 18.57
N ARG A 31 2.95 6.66 17.69
CA ARG A 31 3.67 5.60 16.97
C ARG A 31 3.79 5.96 15.51
N ALA A 32 4.99 5.81 14.96
CA ALA A 32 5.22 5.97 13.53
C ALA A 32 4.68 4.77 12.75
N TYR A 33 4.00 5.04 11.63
CA TYR A 33 3.52 4.03 10.71
C TYR A 33 3.96 4.36 9.29
N ARG A 34 4.43 3.34 8.55
CA ARG A 34 4.72 3.48 7.13
C ARG A 34 3.47 3.16 6.33
N MET A 35 2.95 4.15 5.61
CA MET A 35 1.87 3.98 4.65
C MET A 35 2.42 4.04 3.22
N VAL A 36 1.94 3.16 2.36
CA VAL A 36 2.25 3.14 0.93
C VAL A 36 0.93 3.01 0.17
N VAL A 37 0.69 3.94 -0.76
CA VAL A 37 -0.46 3.90 -1.67
C VAL A 37 0.04 3.76 -3.09
N GLN A 38 -0.53 2.82 -3.83
CA GLN A 38 -0.28 2.61 -5.25
C GLN A 38 -1.55 2.96 -6.02
N ALA A 39 -1.42 3.86 -7.00
CA ALA A 39 -2.48 4.22 -7.93
C ALA A 39 -2.05 3.79 -9.34
N ALA A 40 -2.87 2.97 -10.00
CA ALA A 40 -2.63 2.50 -11.36
C ALA A 40 -3.95 2.46 -12.13
N GLY A 41 -4.13 3.40 -13.06
CA GLY A 41 -5.43 3.67 -13.67
C GLY A 41 -6.46 3.97 -12.59
N GLU A 42 -7.57 3.25 -12.62
CA GLU A 42 -8.67 3.40 -11.65
C GLU A 42 -8.41 2.65 -10.33
N ARG A 43 -7.33 1.86 -10.24
CA ARG A 43 -7.09 0.97 -9.11
C ARG A 43 -6.23 1.63 -8.04
N LEU A 44 -6.75 1.64 -6.81
CA LEU A 44 -6.06 2.11 -5.61
C LEU A 44 -5.77 0.96 -4.65
N VAL A 45 -4.52 0.84 -4.21
CA VAL A 45 -4.09 -0.16 -3.22
C VAL A 45 -3.30 0.51 -2.11
N GLY A 46 -3.77 0.41 -0.87
CA GLY A 46 -3.13 0.95 0.32
C GLY A 46 -2.53 -0.14 1.20
N LYS A 47 -1.29 0.07 1.65
CA LYS A 47 -0.59 -0.80 2.61
C LYS A 47 -0.15 0.01 3.82
N LEU A 48 -0.33 -0.56 5.02
CA LEU A 48 0.12 -0.01 6.29
C LEU A 48 1.06 -1.02 6.95
N GLY A 49 2.30 -0.61 7.22
CA GLY A 49 3.31 -1.51 7.80
C GLY A 49 3.61 -2.75 6.94
N GLY A 50 3.29 -2.71 5.63
CA GLY A 50 3.43 -3.83 4.69
C GLY A 50 2.15 -4.64 4.49
N ALA A 51 1.18 -4.59 5.41
CA ALA A 51 -0.10 -5.26 5.28
C ALA A 51 -1.06 -4.46 4.38
N LYS A 52 -1.77 -5.12 3.46
CA LYS A 52 -2.78 -4.48 2.61
C LYS A 52 -4.03 -4.19 3.46
N ILE A 53 -4.41 -2.91 3.51
CA ILE A 53 -5.57 -2.44 4.28
C ILE A 53 -6.68 -1.84 3.40
N LEU A 54 -6.35 -1.50 2.15
CA LEU A 54 -7.28 -0.87 1.20
C LEU A 54 -7.10 -1.47 -0.19
N ALA A 55 -8.22 -1.75 -0.85
CA ALA A 55 -8.30 -2.00 -2.29
C ALA A 55 -9.61 -1.41 -2.82
N ALA A 56 -9.51 -0.46 -3.74
CA ALA A 56 -10.66 0.19 -4.34
C ALA A 56 -10.44 0.41 -5.85
N ALA A 57 -11.55 0.58 -6.56
CA ALA A 57 -11.57 1.04 -7.95
C ALA A 57 -12.43 2.31 -8.01
N ASP A 58 -11.89 3.39 -8.58
CA ASP A 58 -12.56 4.67 -8.79
C ASP A 58 -11.99 5.36 -10.04
N ALA A 59 -12.87 5.77 -10.94
CA ALA A 59 -12.53 6.39 -12.22
C ALA A 59 -12.73 7.91 -12.23
N SER A 60 -13.24 8.48 -11.13
CA SER A 60 -13.65 9.88 -11.07
C SER A 60 -12.48 10.86 -11.22
N LEU A 61 -11.27 10.45 -10.80
CA LEU A 61 -10.05 11.25 -10.87
C LEU A 61 -8.88 10.43 -11.43
N ALA A 62 -8.40 10.79 -12.62
CA ALA A 62 -7.31 10.07 -13.30
C ALA A 62 -5.90 10.59 -12.94
N SER A 63 -5.75 11.88 -12.60
CA SER A 63 -4.47 12.49 -12.26
C SER A 63 -4.63 13.75 -11.41
N GLY A 64 -3.57 14.14 -10.70
CA GLY A 64 -3.57 15.31 -9.83
C GLY A 64 -2.31 15.43 -8.98
N ARG A 65 -2.34 16.34 -8.00
CA ARG A 65 -1.26 16.52 -7.02
C ARG A 65 -1.45 15.58 -5.83
N VAL A 66 -0.34 15.14 -5.24
CA VAL A 66 -0.35 14.39 -3.98
C VAL A 66 -0.26 15.37 -2.81
N GLY A 67 -1.13 15.18 -1.81
CA GLY A 67 -1.16 16.00 -0.60
C GLY A 67 -1.20 15.16 0.66
N LEU A 68 -0.90 15.81 1.79
CA LEU A 68 -1.07 15.25 3.13
C LEU A 68 -2.16 16.03 3.86
N ASN A 69 -2.99 15.33 4.62
CA ASN A 69 -4.06 15.91 5.41
C ASN A 69 -4.01 15.40 6.85
N VAL A 70 -4.44 16.24 7.79
CA VAL A 70 -4.69 15.90 9.18
C VAL A 70 -6.14 16.27 9.48
N LEU A 71 -6.86 15.34 10.08
CA LEU A 71 -8.23 15.53 10.57
C LEU A 71 -8.25 15.27 12.08
N ASP A 72 -8.86 16.18 12.84
CA ASP A 72 -9.10 16.08 14.29
C ASP A 72 -7.91 15.58 15.12
N GLY A 73 -6.75 16.17 14.88
CA GLY A 73 -5.55 15.82 15.62
C GLY A 73 -4.32 16.56 15.16
N ARG A 74 -3.15 16.02 15.54
CA ARG A 74 -1.85 16.53 15.12
C ARG A 74 -0.99 15.36 14.64
N ALA A 75 -0.54 15.45 13.39
CA ALA A 75 0.56 14.65 12.88
C ALA A 75 1.84 15.50 12.94
N ALA A 76 2.97 14.87 13.28
CA ALA A 76 4.29 15.49 13.35
C ALA A 76 5.32 14.50 12.80
#